data_AF-A0A377GXI1-F1
#
_entry.id   AF-A0A377GXI1-F1
#
_cell.length_a   1.000
_cell.length_b   1.000
_cell.length_c   1.000
_cell.angle_alpha   90.00
_cell.angle_beta   90.00
_cell.angle_gamma   90.00
#
_symmetry.space_group_name_H-M   'P 1'
#
loop_
_entity.id
_entity.type
_entity.pdbx_description
1 polymer ?
#
loop_
_entity_poly.entity_id
_entity_poly.type
_entity_poly.pdbx_seq_one_letter_code
_entity_poly.pdbx_strand_id
1 'polypeptide(L)'
;MENILYIDRTKIEAYSNRYFFVWRDPIEKYSSRLDKKIELLIENFNNDFNKNYKNFLEICSYLSNLNIKSLKGRGHRKSKEQKCFEKCMDYLEKYQ
;
A
#
# COMPACT_ATOMS: atom_id res chain seq x y z
N MET A 1 22.76 -2.34 16.67
CA MET A 1 21.76 -1.27 16.49
C MET A 1 22.25 -0.41 15.33
N GLU A 2 21.54 -0.44 14.20
CA GLU A 2 21.85 0.40 13.05
C GLU A 2 21.45 1.84 13.37
N ASN A 3 22.41 2.75 13.45
CA ASN A 3 22.15 4.18 13.61
C ASN A 3 21.89 4.78 12.22
N ILE A 4 20.62 5.03 11.91
CA ILE A 4 20.22 5.73 10.69
C ILE A 4 20.17 7.23 11.02
N LEU A 5 21.03 8.00 10.37
CA LEU A 5 21.12 9.45 10.54
C LEU A 5 20.63 10.14 9.27
N TYR A 6 19.70 11.09 9.43
CA TYR A 6 19.17 11.91 8.35
C TYR A 6 19.76 13.32 8.47
N ILE A 7 20.65 13.69 7.55
CA ILE A 7 21.19 15.06 7.43
C ILE A 7 20.80 15.59 6.06
N ASP A 8 20.15 16.75 6.01
CA ASP A 8 19.82 17.49 4.78
C ASP A 8 19.23 16.65 3.64
N ARG A 9 18.31 15.73 3.98
CA ARG A 9 17.63 14.78 3.05
C ARG A 9 18.55 13.72 2.44
N THR A 10 19.64 13.37 3.12
CA THR A 10 20.48 12.22 2.81
C THR A 10 20.36 11.18 3.92
N LYS A 11 19.92 9.96 3.58
CA LYS A 11 19.97 8.81 4.50
C LYS A 11 21.39 8.27 4.48
N ILE A 12 22.08 8.34 5.62
CA ILE A 12 23.44 7.81 5.76
C ILE A 12 23.37 6.57 6.65
N GLU A 13 23.72 5.42 6.08
CA GLU A 13 23.91 4.16 6.81
C GLU A 13 25.40 3.95 7.03
N ALA A 14 25.84 4.00 8.29
CA ALA A 14 27.25 4.11 8.68
C ALA A 14 28.18 2.95 8.24
N TYR A 15 27.65 1.88 7.63
CA TYR A 15 28.43 0.70 7.23
C TYR A 15 28.42 0.40 5.72
N SER A 16 27.86 1.29 4.90
CA SER A 16 27.91 1.15 3.47
C SER A 16 28.04 2.52 2.83
N ASN A 17 29.11 2.77 2.07
CA ASN A 17 29.29 3.97 1.23
C ASN A 17 28.26 4.02 0.07
N ARG A 18 27.01 3.62 0.33
CA ARG A 18 25.87 3.60 -0.59
C ARG A 18 25.00 4.81 -0.28
N TYR A 19 25.08 5.79 -1.16
CA TYR A 19 24.21 6.96 -1.14
C TYR A 19 23.09 6.74 -2.16
N PHE A 20 21.84 6.94 -1.74
CA PHE A 20 20.70 6.98 -2.65
C PHE A 20 20.24 8.44 -2.75
N PHE A 21 20.36 9.02 -3.94
CA PHE A 21 19.82 10.34 -4.23
C PHE A 21 18.32 10.22 -4.47
N VAL A 22 17.55 10.94 -3.67
CA VAL A 22 16.10 10.82 -3.58
C VAL A 22 15.52 12.19 -3.93
N TRP A 23 14.87 12.28 -5.09
CA TRP A 23 14.34 13.54 -5.63
C TRP A 23 12.96 13.86 -5.05
N ARG A 24 12.81 15.04 -4.45
CA ARG A 24 11.58 15.46 -3.76
C ARG A 24 10.34 15.46 -4.65
N ASP A 25 10.38 16.13 -5.80
CA ASP A 25 9.18 16.31 -6.64
C ASP A 25 8.61 14.99 -7.17
N PRO A 26 9.44 14.02 -7.64
CA PRO A 26 8.96 12.69 -7.99
C PRO A 26 8.30 11.94 -6.83
N ILE A 27 8.80 12.07 -5.61
CA ILE A 27 8.25 11.40 -4.41
C ILE A 27 6.92 12.02 -4.02
N GLU A 28 6.82 13.34 -3.97
CA GLU A 28 5.57 14.03 -3.66
C GLU A 28 4.50 13.70 -4.72
N LYS A 29 4.89 13.67 -6.01
CA LYS A 29 4.01 13.24 -7.09
C LYS A 29 3.60 11.77 -6.97
N TYR A 30 4.51 10.90 -6.54
CA TYR A 30 4.21 9.49 -6.31
C TYR A 30 3.23 9.31 -5.14
N SER A 31 3.48 9.95 -4.00
CA SER A 31 2.60 9.93 -2.83
C SER A 31 1.21 10.46 -3.17
N SER A 32 1.11 11.62 -3.82
CA SER A 32 -0.18 12.19 -4.24
C SER A 32 -0.97 11.26 -5.18
N ARG A 33 -0.28 10.46 -6.01
CA ARG A 33 -0.92 9.46 -6.88
C ARG A 33 -1.34 8.22 -6.10
N LEU A 34 -0.64 7.87 -5.04
CA LEU A 34 -1.01 6.78 -4.15
C LEU A 34 -2.26 7.14 -3.35
N ASP A 35 -2.34 8.36 -2.82
CA ASP A 35 -3.49 8.85 -2.06
C ASP A 35 -4.79 8.79 -2.89
N LYS A 36 -4.75 9.28 -4.13
CA LYS A 36 -5.89 9.18 -5.06
C LYS A 36 -6.32 7.74 -5.34
N LYS A 37 -5.37 6.81 -5.38
CA LYS A 37 -5.68 5.38 -5.58
C LYS A 37 -6.32 4.78 -4.33
N ILE A 38 -5.91 5.21 -3.14
CA ILE A 38 -6.48 4.79 -1.87
C ILE A 38 -7.92 5.31 -1.75
N GLU A 39 -8.18 6.58 -2.05
CA GLU A 39 -9.53 7.16 -2.07
C GLU A 39 -10.46 6.36 -3.00
N LEU A 40 -10.00 6.10 -4.23
CA LEU A 40 -10.76 5.31 -5.21
C LEU A 40 -10.98 3.86 -4.74
N LEU A 41 -10.03 3.27 -4.01
CA LEU A 41 -10.18 1.93 -3.45
C LEU A 41 -11.26 1.90 -2.37
N ILE A 42 -11.27 2.90 -1.48
CA ILE A 42 -12.27 3.04 -0.43
C ILE A 42 -13.66 3.22 -1.04
N GLU A 43 -13.82 4.11 -2.02
CA GLU A 43 -15.09 4.34 -2.70
C GLU A 43 -15.60 3.07 -3.39
N ASN A 44 -14.75 2.40 -4.19
CA ASN A 44 -15.13 1.17 -4.87
C ASN A 44 -15.51 0.06 -3.89
N PHE A 45 -14.77 -0.08 -2.79
CA PHE A 45 -15.06 -1.08 -1.77
C PHE A 45 -16.39 -0.81 -1.07
N ASN A 46 -16.62 0.44 -0.68
CA ASN A 46 -17.87 0.86 -0.06
C ASN A 46 -19.07 0.61 -0.99
N ASN A 47 -18.93 0.91 -2.28
CA ASN A 47 -19.96 0.65 -3.29
C ASN A 47 -20.18 -0.85 -3.55
N ASP A 48 -19.12 -1.64 -3.68
CA ASP A 48 -19.21 -3.08 -3.99
C ASP A 48 -19.80 -3.89 -2.82
N PHE A 49 -19.50 -3.50 -1.57
CA PHE A 49 -19.89 -4.24 -0.36
C PHE A 49 -21.00 -3.57 0.46
N ASN A 50 -21.53 -2.43 -0.01
CA ASN A 50 -22.50 -1.59 0.69
C ASN A 50 -22.05 -1.26 2.13
N LYS A 51 -20.82 -0.76 2.24
CA LYS A 51 -20.14 -0.38 3.49
C LYS A 51 -19.80 1.11 3.48
N ASN A 52 -19.36 1.65 4.61
CA ASN A 52 -19.02 3.06 4.74
C ASN A 52 -17.74 3.25 5.57
N TYR A 53 -16.66 2.61 5.12
CA TYR A 53 -15.33 2.78 5.71
C TYR A 53 -14.72 4.11 5.26
N LYS A 54 -14.07 4.81 6.19
CA LYS A 54 -13.38 6.08 5.90
C LYS A 54 -11.88 5.89 5.71
N ASN A 55 -11.34 4.80 6.24
CA ASN A 55 -9.92 4.52 6.23
C ASN A 55 -9.65 3.18 5.52
N PHE A 56 -8.63 3.16 4.66
CA PHE A 56 -8.21 1.94 3.98
C PHE A 56 -7.71 0.87 4.96
N LEU A 57 -7.14 1.28 6.11
CA LEU A 57 -6.70 0.34 7.16
C LEU A 57 -7.86 -0.49 7.72
N GLU A 58 -9.04 0.11 7.88
CA GLU A 58 -10.24 -0.60 8.34
C GLU A 58 -10.67 -1.66 7.32
N ILE A 59 -10.56 -1.33 6.02
CA ILE A 59 -10.82 -2.26 4.91
C ILE A 59 -9.80 -3.41 4.94
N CYS A 60 -8.51 -3.12 5.13
CA CYS A 60 -7.47 -4.13 5.28
C CYS A 60 -7.75 -5.08 6.43
N SER A 61 -8.10 -4.55 7.62
CA SER A 61 -8.45 -5.38 8.78
C SER A 61 -9.68 -6.24 8.51
N TYR A 62 -10.72 -5.68 7.88
CA TYR A 62 -11.91 -6.44 7.49
C TYR A 62 -11.57 -7.59 6.53
N LEU A 63 -10.79 -7.30 5.48
CA LEU A 63 -10.40 -8.30 4.49
C LEU A 63 -9.46 -9.36 5.07
N SER A 64 -8.59 -9.01 6.01
CA SER A 64 -7.73 -9.98 6.71
C SER A 64 -8.51 -10.91 7.63
N ASN A 65 -9.63 -10.45 8.18
CA ASN A 65 -10.53 -11.28 8.99
C ASN A 65 -11.40 -12.20 8.12
N LEU A 66 -11.65 -11.82 6.86
CA LEU A 66 -12.24 -12.72 5.90
C LEU A 66 -11.20 -13.77 5.52
N ASN A 67 -11.48 -15.03 5.82
CA ASN A 67 -10.61 -16.16 5.51
C ASN A 67 -10.64 -16.47 4.00
N ILE A 68 -10.22 -15.50 3.17
CA ILE A 68 -10.31 -15.53 1.71
C ILE A 68 -9.35 -16.61 1.21
N LYS A 69 -9.89 -17.65 0.57
CA LYS A 69 -9.09 -18.64 -0.14
C LYS A 69 -8.39 -17.94 -1.31
N SER A 70 -7.10 -17.66 -1.15
CA SER A 70 -6.25 -17.10 -2.20
C SER A 70 -6.17 -18.08 -3.38
N LEU A 71 -6.98 -17.87 -4.42
CA LEU A 71 -6.85 -18.63 -5.66
C LEU A 71 -5.67 -18.08 -6.47
N LYS A 72 -4.62 -18.87 -6.61
CA LYS A 72 -3.44 -18.58 -7.44
C LYS A 72 -3.38 -19.59 -8.58
N GLY A 73 -3.17 -19.13 -9.81
CA GLY A 73 -3.04 -20.01 -10.99
C GLY A 73 -3.79 -19.50 -12.22
N ARG A 74 -3.38 -19.99 -13.40
CA ARG A 74 -4.00 -19.70 -14.69
C ARG A 74 -5.35 -20.43 -14.77
N GLY A 75 -6.39 -19.77 -15.28
CA GLY A 75 -7.73 -20.39 -15.45
C GLY A 75 -8.69 -20.22 -14.27
N HIS A 76 -8.25 -19.70 -13.12
CA HIS A 76 -9.15 -19.38 -12.00
C HIS A 76 -9.57 -17.90 -12.01
N ARG A 77 -10.88 -17.64 -11.94
CA ARG A 77 -11.41 -16.28 -11.80
C ARG A 77 -11.30 -15.84 -10.34
N LYS A 78 -10.46 -14.84 -10.07
CA LYS A 78 -10.36 -14.20 -8.74
C LYS A 78 -11.69 -13.55 -8.35
N SER A 79 -12.12 -13.76 -7.12
CA SER A 79 -13.30 -13.08 -6.54
C SER A 79 -13.03 -11.58 -6.37
N LYS A 80 -14.09 -10.78 -6.18
CA LYS A 80 -13.93 -9.34 -5.94
C LYS A 80 -13.18 -9.06 -4.63
N GLU A 81 -13.47 -9.84 -3.60
CA GLU A 81 -12.83 -9.82 -2.28
C GLU A 81 -11.33 -10.08 -2.40
N GLN A 82 -10.94 -11.13 -3.14
CA GLN A 82 -9.53 -11.46 -3.34
C GLN A 82 -8.80 -10.33 -4.10
N LYS A 83 -9.40 -9.77 -5.16
CA LYS A 83 -8.80 -8.64 -5.89
C LYS A 83 -8.63 -7.41 -5.02
N CYS A 84 -9.61 -7.12 -4.15
CA CYS A 84 -9.54 -6.00 -3.23
C CYS A 84 -8.44 -6.22 -2.18
N PHE A 85 -8.36 -7.43 -1.62
CA PHE A 85 -7.33 -7.80 -0.65
C PHE A 85 -5.91 -7.68 -1.22
N GLU A 86 -5.67 -8.19 -2.44
CA GLU A 86 -4.37 -8.05 -3.10
C GLU A 86 -3.98 -6.58 -3.31
N LYS A 87 -4.93 -5.72 -3.73
CA LYS A 87 -4.67 -4.28 -3.88
C LYS A 87 -4.40 -3.59 -2.54
N CYS A 88 -5.15 -3.96 -1.50
CA CYS A 88 -4.96 -3.44 -0.15
C CYS A 88 -3.55 -3.76 0.37
N MET A 89 -3.09 -5.00 0.20
CA MET A 89 -1.74 -5.41 0.60
C MET A 89 -0.66 -4.68 -0.18
N ASP A 90 -0.82 -4.52 -1.51
CA ASP A 90 0.11 -3.76 -2.35
C ASP A 90 0.23 -2.28 -1.93
N TYR A 91 -0.86 -1.66 -1.48
CA TYR A 91 -0.83 -0.28 -0.98
C TYR A 91 -0.23 -0.19 0.42
N LEU A 92 -0.45 -1.19 1.26
CA LEU A 92 0.12 -1.25 2.60
C LEU A 92 1.65 -1.38 2.56
N GLU A 93 2.18 -2.21 1.66
CA GLU A 93 3.62 -2.33 1.41
C GLU A 93 4.24 -1.02 0.89
N LYS A 94 3.50 -0.26 0.08
CA LYS A 94 3.95 1.05 -0.47
C LYS A 94 3.84 2.21 0.52
N TYR A 95 3.13 2.01 1.62
CA TYR A 95 2.93 3.02 2.66
C TYR A 95 3.99 2.93 3.77
N GLN A 96 4.73 1.81 3.86
CA GLN A 96 5.91 1.64 4.73
C GLN A 96 7.18 2.17 4.06
#